data_AF-A0A6P8RBN4-F1
#
_entry.id   AF-A0A6P8RBN4-F1
#
_cell.length_a   1.000
_cell.length_b   1.000
_cell.length_c   1.000
_cell.angle_alpha   90.00
_cell.angle_beta   90.00
_cell.angle_gamma   90.00
#
_symmetry.space_group_name_H-M   'P 1'
#
loop_
_entity.id
_entity.type
_entity.pdbx_description
1 polymer ?
#
loop_
_entity_poly.entity_id
_entity_poly.type
_entity_poly.pdbx_seq_one_letter_code
_entity_poly.pdbx_strand_id
1 'polypeptide(L)'
;MADTDTDSVKTGEDLGSQLSDLTLEQLRALTEQTSHDIELAKTELDMLEKYGIKLEPKDQGAQPTGDMKVSSAESREQSRGRHRARARNTFEKLHSLDVEQKFIIAQRELDDIKHDLGKLHQNSERVIQNFKATMEESEVRWTEIKKAVYEFERDIGKEIKQTSTPITVDKVMRYFEEKNRSRDMLTDKLRLKTAALKVQKKKLMLQMKQKEEMGEVLHEVDFQQLKIENSQFLERIDERNQDLLQLKLTAGNTLQVLCFYKEKLQNMMMESNRLVKEISLRQEMLQKIEGETELVEEERAKAESLNKKLQKQLSDYRVPHVFEYVNEKIDHGDLEKNIKIWERKVELAEMSIKTYRKAWNQMKTSNTQMPVFIKFHAGKSGN
;
A
#
# COMPACT_ATOMS: atom_id res chain seq x y z
N MET A 1 -4.88 -43.74 34.05
CA MET A 1 -5.29 -45.05 33.50
C MET A 1 -4.01 -45.76 33.14
N ALA A 2 -3.83 -46.94 33.72
CA ALA A 2 -2.64 -47.77 33.56
C ALA A 2 -2.61 -48.37 32.16
N ASP A 3 -1.41 -48.48 31.58
CA ASP A 3 -0.91 -49.69 30.93
C ASP A 3 0.62 -49.58 30.88
N THR A 4 1.26 -50.37 31.73
CA THR A 4 2.70 -50.54 31.84
C THR A 4 3.04 -51.89 31.20
N ASP A 5 3.52 -51.88 29.96
CA ASP A 5 4.15 -53.05 29.37
C ASP A 5 5.61 -53.11 29.83
N THR A 6 5.81 -53.93 30.86
CA THR A 6 7.11 -54.40 31.34
C THR A 6 7.64 -55.48 30.40
N ASP A 7 8.64 -55.14 29.59
CA ASP A 7 9.37 -56.12 28.79
C ASP A 7 10.23 -57.01 29.72
N SER A 8 9.98 -58.31 29.62
CA SER A 8 10.53 -59.37 30.46
C SER A 8 12.01 -59.64 30.14
N VAL A 9 12.85 -59.74 31.18
CA VAL A 9 14.23 -60.23 31.09
C VAL A 9 14.20 -61.71 30.71
N LYS A 10 14.52 -62.04 29.45
CA LYS A 10 14.65 -63.43 28.97
C LYS A 10 15.87 -64.12 29.61
N THR A 11 15.62 -65.20 30.33
CA THR A 11 16.62 -66.10 30.91
C THR A 11 17.35 -66.92 29.84
N GLY A 12 18.63 -67.25 30.05
CA GLY A 12 19.50 -67.93 29.07
C GLY A 12 19.03 -69.28 28.51
N GLU A 13 18.06 -69.95 29.16
CA GLU A 13 17.43 -71.18 28.64
C GLU A 13 16.39 -70.91 27.53
N ASP A 14 15.78 -69.71 27.48
CA ASP A 14 14.76 -69.30 26.48
C ASP A 14 15.38 -68.80 25.15
N LEU A 15 16.65 -68.40 25.19
CA LEU A 15 17.44 -68.08 24.00
C LEU A 15 17.89 -69.36 23.27
N GLY A 16 18.22 -70.40 24.02
CA GLY A 16 18.66 -71.69 23.46
C GLY A 16 17.58 -72.40 22.64
N SER A 17 16.32 -72.36 23.09
CA SER A 17 15.15 -72.88 22.38
C SER A 17 14.80 -72.05 21.14
N GLN A 18 14.83 -70.72 21.24
CA GLN A 18 14.60 -69.82 20.10
C GLN A 18 15.67 -69.99 19.02
N LEU A 19 16.94 -70.21 19.39
CA LEU A 19 18.04 -70.50 18.46
C LEU A 19 17.94 -71.89 17.78
N SER A 20 17.25 -72.86 18.38
CA SER A 20 17.14 -74.22 17.82
C SER A 20 16.13 -74.32 16.67
N ASP A 21 15.20 -73.36 16.58
CA ASP A 21 14.13 -73.31 15.57
C ASP A 21 14.51 -72.50 14.31
N LEU A 22 15.69 -71.83 14.30
CA LEU A 22 16.16 -71.04 13.16
C LEU A 22 16.96 -71.87 12.16
N THR A 23 16.76 -71.61 10.87
CA THR A 23 17.58 -72.21 9.81
C THR A 23 19.02 -71.69 9.86
N LEU A 24 19.97 -72.46 9.30
CA LEU A 24 21.39 -72.09 9.27
C LEU A 24 21.64 -70.72 8.60
N GLU A 25 20.78 -70.33 7.67
CA GLU A 25 20.82 -69.03 6.99
C GLU A 25 20.34 -67.90 7.91
N GLN A 26 19.30 -68.13 8.72
CA GLN A 26 18.84 -67.18 9.74
C GLN A 26 19.86 -67.02 10.88
N LEU A 27 20.55 -68.09 11.27
CA LEU A 27 21.63 -68.03 12.26
C LEU A 27 22.84 -67.24 11.76
N ARG A 28 23.19 -67.36 10.46
CA ARG A 28 24.24 -66.53 9.85
C ARG A 28 23.86 -65.05 9.84
N ALA A 29 22.64 -64.73 9.40
CA ALA A 29 22.14 -63.36 9.40
C ALA A 29 22.15 -62.75 10.81
N LEU A 30 21.74 -63.51 11.83
CA LEU A 30 21.78 -63.07 13.22
C LEU A 30 23.22 -62.87 13.72
N THR A 31 24.16 -63.73 13.31
CA THR A 31 25.58 -63.60 13.68
C THR A 31 26.21 -62.35 13.03
N GLU A 32 25.89 -62.08 11.77
CA GLU A 32 26.33 -60.85 11.08
C GLU A 32 25.73 -59.60 11.72
N GLN A 33 24.43 -59.62 12.04
CA GLN A 33 23.76 -58.52 12.71
C GLN A 33 24.34 -58.24 14.09
N THR A 34 24.51 -59.27 14.92
CA THR A 34 25.10 -59.11 16.26
C THR A 34 26.56 -58.67 16.20
N SER A 35 27.33 -59.14 15.22
CA SER A 35 28.70 -58.65 14.98
C SER A 35 28.69 -57.16 14.63
N HIS A 36 27.77 -56.72 13.77
CA HIS A 36 27.63 -55.31 13.40
C HIS A 36 27.22 -54.45 14.61
N ASP A 37 26.26 -54.91 15.42
CA ASP A 37 25.84 -54.21 16.63
C ASP A 37 26.98 -54.07 17.65
N ILE A 38 27.83 -55.11 17.79
CA ILE A 38 29.04 -55.06 18.61
C ILE A 38 30.04 -54.03 18.07
N GLU A 39 30.23 -53.95 16.76
CA GLU A 39 31.10 -52.93 16.16
C GLU A 39 30.59 -51.52 16.41
N LEU A 40 29.28 -51.27 16.23
CA LEU A 40 28.66 -49.99 16.54
C LEU A 40 28.86 -49.61 18.01
N ALA A 41 28.60 -50.53 18.94
CA ALA A 41 28.80 -50.31 20.36
C ALA A 41 30.27 -50.00 20.70
N LYS A 42 31.23 -50.65 20.05
CA LYS A 42 32.66 -50.34 20.20
C LYS A 42 32.99 -48.93 19.71
N THR A 43 32.41 -48.50 18.59
CA THR A 43 32.62 -47.12 18.09
C THR A 43 32.01 -46.08 19.03
N GLU A 44 30.82 -46.33 19.57
CA GLU A 44 30.19 -45.46 20.57
C GLU A 44 31.06 -45.38 21.84
N LEU A 45 31.58 -46.51 22.31
CA LEU A 45 32.45 -46.57 23.48
C LEU A 45 33.76 -45.81 23.27
N ASP A 46 34.41 -45.97 22.12
CA ASP A 46 35.63 -45.22 21.76
C ASP A 46 35.38 -43.70 21.72
N MET A 47 34.25 -43.26 21.15
CA MET A 47 33.87 -41.83 21.16
C MET A 47 33.65 -41.30 22.58
N LEU A 48 32.93 -42.07 23.42
CA LEU A 48 32.67 -41.69 24.81
C LEU A 48 33.93 -41.71 25.67
N GLU A 49 34.84 -42.66 25.44
CA GLU A 49 36.13 -42.76 26.12
C GLU A 49 37.02 -41.56 25.76
N LYS A 50 37.12 -41.21 24.47
CA LYS A 50 37.83 -39.99 24.01
C LYS A 50 37.25 -38.73 24.64
N TYR A 51 35.93 -38.62 24.71
CA TYR A 51 35.25 -37.51 25.35
C TYR A 51 35.51 -37.47 26.87
N GLY A 52 35.48 -38.63 27.53
CA GLY A 52 35.80 -38.77 28.95
C GLY A 52 37.24 -38.35 29.29
N ILE A 53 38.22 -38.82 28.51
CA ILE A 53 39.64 -38.45 28.67
C ILE A 53 39.86 -36.93 28.46
N LYS A 54 39.10 -36.30 27.56
CA LYS A 54 39.15 -34.84 27.34
C LYS A 54 38.48 -34.05 28.48
N LEU A 55 37.52 -34.64 29.19
CA LEU A 55 36.83 -34.04 30.34
C LEU A 55 37.55 -34.23 31.67
N GLU A 56 38.38 -35.26 31.81
CA GLU A 56 39.26 -35.36 32.96
C GLU A 56 40.16 -34.11 33.00
N PRO A 57 40.13 -33.33 34.09
CA PRO A 57 41.06 -32.23 34.24
C PRO A 57 42.45 -32.86 34.19
N LYS A 58 43.23 -32.51 33.15
CA LYS A 58 44.67 -32.73 33.17
C LYS A 58 45.19 -32.08 34.43
N ASP A 59 45.40 -32.89 35.47
CA ASP A 59 46.14 -32.49 36.65
C ASP A 59 47.44 -31.90 36.13
N GLN A 60 47.56 -30.59 36.32
CA GLN A 60 48.70 -29.82 35.88
C GLN A 60 49.91 -30.37 36.62
N GLY A 61 50.68 -31.19 35.91
CA GLY A 61 52.04 -31.54 36.27
C GLY A 61 52.83 -30.25 36.45
N ALA A 62 53.25 -30.05 37.70
CA ALA A 62 54.13 -29.02 38.21
C ALA A 62 55.10 -28.40 37.19
N GLN A 63 55.11 -27.06 37.15
CA GLN A 63 56.31 -26.27 36.89
C GLN A 63 56.46 -25.20 37.99
N PRO A 64 57.69 -24.93 38.46
CA PRO A 64 57.91 -24.17 39.69
C PRO A 64 58.25 -22.69 39.45
N THR A 65 58.07 -21.91 40.52
CA THR A 65 58.67 -20.60 40.87
C THR A 65 58.06 -19.31 40.30
N GLY A 66 57.80 -18.36 41.22
CA GLY A 66 57.53 -16.95 40.93
C GLY A 66 56.65 -16.26 41.99
N ASP A 67 57.28 -15.74 43.04
CA ASP A 67 56.67 -15.00 44.17
C ASP A 67 55.77 -13.79 43.78
N MET A 68 54.69 -13.56 44.54
CA MET A 68 54.46 -12.39 45.42
C MET A 68 52.98 -12.04 45.69
N LYS A 69 52.70 -11.83 46.99
CA LYS A 69 51.64 -11.02 47.66
C LYS A 69 50.18 -11.47 47.55
N VAL A 70 49.57 -12.04 48.61
CA VAL A 70 49.14 -11.48 49.92
C VAL A 70 47.94 -10.51 49.84
N SER A 71 46.78 -11.03 50.25
CA SER A 71 45.74 -10.40 51.10
C SER A 71 44.79 -11.52 51.54
N SER A 72 44.82 -12.03 52.79
CA SER A 72 44.13 -11.51 53.99
C SER A 72 42.65 -11.16 53.71
N ALA A 73 41.62 -11.61 54.44
CA ALA A 73 41.55 -12.20 55.76
C ALA A 73 40.17 -12.89 55.96
N GLU A 74 40.18 -13.93 56.81
CA GLU A 74 39.20 -14.17 57.89
C GLU A 74 37.71 -14.38 57.60
N SER A 75 37.24 -15.63 57.81
CA SER A 75 36.37 -16.04 58.95
C SER A 75 36.15 -17.56 58.83
N ARG A 76 36.78 -18.43 59.65
CA ARG A 76 36.39 -18.80 61.03
C ARG A 76 34.93 -19.27 61.02
N GLU A 77 34.61 -20.55 61.23
CA GLU A 77 34.84 -21.28 62.48
C GLU A 77 34.47 -22.77 62.33
N GLN A 78 35.30 -23.67 62.90
CA GLN A 78 34.98 -24.84 63.75
C GLN A 78 33.81 -25.78 63.35
N SER A 79 33.83 -27.10 63.53
CA SER A 79 34.67 -28.04 64.27
C SER A 79 34.00 -29.43 64.08
N ARG A 80 34.84 -30.47 63.90
CA ARG A 80 34.68 -31.85 64.39
C ARG A 80 33.37 -32.61 64.12
N GLY A 81 33.50 -33.75 63.45
CA GLY A 81 32.46 -34.78 63.53
C GLY A 81 32.70 -36.04 62.71
N ARG A 82 33.54 -36.94 63.24
CA ARG A 82 33.48 -38.41 63.13
C ARG A 82 32.99 -39.05 61.82
N HIS A 83 33.92 -39.78 61.20
CA HIS A 83 33.66 -40.97 60.39
C HIS A 83 32.48 -41.80 60.92
N ARG A 84 31.45 -41.92 60.09
CA ARG A 84 30.55 -43.06 60.11
C ARG A 84 30.34 -43.51 58.67
N ALA A 85 31.13 -44.50 58.29
CA ALA A 85 30.90 -45.28 57.08
C ALA A 85 29.49 -45.86 57.15
N ARG A 86 28.61 -45.36 56.30
CA ARG A 86 27.34 -46.00 55.99
C ARG A 86 27.40 -46.29 54.50
N ALA A 87 27.78 -47.54 54.20
CA ALA A 87 27.57 -48.15 52.91
C ALA A 87 26.11 -47.91 52.51
N ARG A 88 25.92 -47.00 51.56
CA ARG A 88 24.72 -46.99 50.73
C ARG A 88 25.19 -47.55 49.39
N ASN A 89 24.66 -48.72 49.08
CA ASN A 89 24.53 -49.24 47.72
C ASN A 89 23.75 -48.23 46.88
N THR A 90 24.41 -47.16 46.46
CA THR A 90 24.10 -46.52 45.21
C THR A 90 24.98 -47.24 44.20
N PHE A 91 24.49 -48.39 43.72
CA PHE A 91 24.65 -48.63 42.28
C PHE A 91 24.05 -47.39 41.66
N GLU A 92 24.93 -46.45 41.35
CA GLU A 92 24.61 -45.24 40.64
C GLU A 92 23.68 -45.69 39.52
N LYS A 93 22.47 -45.11 39.47
CA LYS A 93 21.81 -45.00 38.19
C LYS A 93 22.90 -44.43 37.30
N LEU A 94 23.49 -45.28 36.45
CA LEU A 94 24.24 -44.86 35.29
C LEU A 94 23.30 -43.83 34.67
N HIS A 95 23.63 -42.55 34.84
CA HIS A 95 22.86 -41.50 34.22
C HIS A 95 23.13 -41.72 32.74
N SER A 96 22.26 -42.49 32.10
CA SER A 96 22.27 -42.66 30.67
C SER A 96 22.27 -41.26 30.11
N LEU A 97 23.32 -40.91 29.37
CA LEU A 97 23.40 -39.63 28.67
C LEU A 97 22.10 -39.46 27.90
N ASP A 98 21.48 -38.29 28.09
CA ASP A 98 20.28 -37.94 27.35
C ASP A 98 20.58 -37.96 25.83
N VAL A 99 19.57 -38.20 25.00
CA VAL A 99 19.74 -38.27 23.54
C VAL A 99 20.39 -36.99 23.02
N GLU A 100 20.03 -35.84 23.60
CA GLU A 100 20.64 -34.55 23.29
C GLU A 100 22.13 -34.50 23.67
N GLN A 101 22.49 -35.03 24.85
CA GLN A 101 23.89 -35.07 25.29
C GLN A 101 24.73 -36.01 24.43
N LYS A 102 24.19 -37.16 24.05
CA LYS A 102 24.83 -38.09 23.10
C LYS A 102 25.02 -37.45 21.73
N PHE A 103 24.00 -36.74 21.24
CA PHE A 103 24.07 -36.00 19.99
C PHE A 103 25.17 -34.94 20.00
N ILE A 104 25.27 -34.15 21.08
CA ILE A 104 26.33 -33.14 21.25
C ILE A 104 27.72 -33.77 21.25
N ILE A 105 27.90 -34.91 21.94
CA ILE A 105 29.18 -35.62 21.97
C ILE A 105 29.54 -36.16 20.58
N ALA A 106 28.58 -36.80 19.91
CA ALA A 106 28.77 -37.33 18.56
C ALA A 106 29.10 -36.22 17.56
N GLN A 107 28.42 -35.07 17.65
CA GLN A 107 28.69 -33.91 16.81
C GLN A 107 30.11 -33.37 17.04
N ARG A 108 30.55 -33.26 18.30
CA ARG A 108 31.90 -32.81 18.64
C ARG A 108 32.98 -33.78 18.14
N GLU A 109 32.81 -35.08 18.37
CA GLU A 109 33.77 -36.09 17.88
C GLU A 109 33.81 -36.12 16.35
N LEU A 110 32.67 -35.92 15.67
CA LEU A 110 32.62 -35.78 14.22
C LEU A 110 33.39 -34.55 13.72
N ASP A 111 33.28 -33.42 14.41
CA ASP A 111 34.03 -32.20 14.08
C ASP A 111 35.55 -32.36 14.36
N ASP A 112 35.91 -33.06 15.44
CA ASP A 112 37.31 -33.40 15.76
C ASP A 112 37.91 -34.34 14.70
N ILE A 113 37.19 -35.39 14.29
CA ILE A 113 37.62 -36.31 13.23
C ILE A 113 37.79 -35.57 11.90
N LYS A 114 36.87 -34.66 11.55
CA LYS A 114 37.01 -33.82 10.35
C LYS A 114 38.27 -32.97 10.41
N HIS A 115 38.55 -32.35 11.56
CA HIS A 115 39.75 -31.53 11.75
C HIS A 115 41.04 -32.36 11.61
N ASP A 116 41.09 -33.53 12.25
CA ASP A 116 42.26 -34.41 12.20
C ASP A 116 42.46 -35.02 10.82
N LEU A 117 41.39 -35.37 10.11
CA LEU A 117 41.43 -35.77 8.71
C LEU A 117 42.00 -34.65 7.82
N GLY A 118 41.59 -33.40 8.07
CA GLY A 118 42.13 -32.23 7.38
C GLY A 118 43.64 -32.06 7.60
N LYS A 119 44.11 -32.20 8.84
CA LYS A 119 45.56 -32.16 9.15
C LYS A 119 46.32 -33.31 8.49
N LEU A 120 45.78 -34.52 8.56
CA LEU A 120 46.41 -35.70 7.95
C LEU A 120 46.53 -35.51 6.43
N HIS A 121 45.48 -35.00 5.78
CA HIS A 121 45.49 -34.69 4.37
C HIS A 121 46.56 -33.64 4.01
N GLN A 122 46.61 -32.51 4.73
CA GLN A 122 47.63 -31.48 4.51
C GLN A 122 49.06 -32.01 4.71
N ASN A 123 49.28 -32.84 5.74
CA ASN A 123 50.59 -33.44 5.98
C ASN A 123 50.97 -34.44 4.89
N SER A 124 50.04 -35.29 4.47
CA SER A 124 50.22 -36.23 3.35
C SER A 124 50.57 -35.48 2.07
N GLU A 125 49.84 -34.43 1.73
CA GLU A 125 50.10 -33.61 0.56
C GLU A 125 51.50 -32.99 0.61
N ARG A 126 51.89 -32.42 1.76
CA ARG A 126 53.25 -31.89 1.96
C ARG A 126 54.33 -32.96 1.74
N VAL A 127 54.11 -34.18 2.24
CA VAL A 127 55.05 -35.30 2.08
C VAL A 127 55.14 -35.72 0.60
N ILE A 128 54.00 -35.82 -0.09
CA ILE A 128 53.95 -36.14 -1.52
C ILE A 128 54.70 -35.09 -2.34
N GLN A 129 54.47 -33.81 -2.06
CA GLN A 129 55.15 -32.71 -2.74
C GLN A 129 56.67 -32.74 -2.50
N ASN A 130 57.11 -33.07 -1.28
CA ASN A 130 58.53 -33.27 -0.99
C ASN A 130 59.13 -34.43 -1.79
N PHE A 131 58.46 -35.58 -1.83
CA PHE A 131 58.95 -36.72 -2.61
C PHE A 131 59.01 -36.43 -4.11
N LYS A 132 58.01 -35.72 -4.66
CA LYS A 132 58.03 -35.25 -6.04
C LYS A 132 59.24 -34.33 -6.30
N ALA A 133 59.48 -33.36 -5.43
CA ALA A 133 60.63 -32.46 -5.54
C ALA A 133 61.97 -33.21 -5.48
N THR A 134 62.11 -34.19 -4.58
CA THR A 134 63.32 -35.03 -4.48
C THR A 134 63.51 -35.91 -5.71
N MET A 135 62.43 -36.44 -6.28
CA MET A 135 62.47 -37.24 -7.50
C MET A 135 62.91 -36.40 -8.70
N GLU A 136 62.30 -35.23 -8.89
CA GLU A 136 62.68 -34.28 -9.95
C GLU A 136 64.15 -33.83 -9.80
N GLU A 137 64.60 -33.52 -8.58
CA GLU A 137 66.00 -33.20 -8.31
C GLU A 137 66.93 -34.36 -8.70
N SER A 138 66.56 -35.59 -8.36
CA SER A 138 67.35 -36.79 -8.67
C SER A 138 67.44 -37.04 -10.17
N GLU A 139 66.33 -36.82 -10.91
CA GLU A 139 66.30 -36.90 -12.37
C GLU A 139 67.22 -35.86 -13.01
N VAL A 140 67.15 -34.60 -12.54
CA VAL A 140 68.04 -33.54 -13.02
C VAL A 140 69.50 -33.91 -12.75
N ARG A 141 69.84 -34.29 -11.51
CA ARG A 141 71.20 -34.72 -11.14
C ARG A 141 71.68 -35.89 -12.00
N TRP A 142 70.82 -36.87 -12.28
CA TRP A 142 71.17 -38.01 -13.13
C TRP A 142 71.51 -37.59 -14.55
N THR A 143 70.71 -36.69 -15.15
CA THR A 143 71.01 -36.16 -16.49
C THR A 143 72.30 -35.33 -16.51
N GLU A 144 72.55 -34.53 -15.47
CA GLU A 144 73.78 -33.74 -15.32
C GLU A 144 75.02 -34.62 -15.17
N ILE A 145 74.96 -35.68 -14.35
CA ILE A 145 76.06 -36.64 -14.17
C ILE A 145 76.37 -37.34 -15.49
N LYS A 146 75.34 -37.84 -16.20
CA LYS A 146 75.54 -38.46 -17.53
C LYS A 146 76.24 -37.52 -18.50
N LYS A 147 75.80 -36.26 -18.53
CA LYS A 147 76.42 -35.23 -19.36
C LYS A 147 77.86 -34.95 -18.93
N ALA A 148 78.13 -34.84 -17.64
CA ALA A 148 79.46 -34.61 -17.10
C ALA A 148 80.43 -35.76 -17.43
N VAL A 149 79.98 -37.01 -17.31
CA VAL A 149 80.76 -38.20 -17.69
C VAL A 149 81.09 -38.17 -19.18
N TYR A 150 80.09 -37.94 -20.04
CA TYR A 150 80.30 -37.85 -21.48
C TYR A 150 81.26 -36.72 -21.88
N GLU A 151 81.09 -35.54 -21.29
CA GLU A 151 81.97 -34.39 -21.55
C GLU A 151 83.40 -34.66 -21.08
N PHE A 152 83.58 -35.28 -19.91
CA PHE A 152 84.90 -35.67 -19.43
C PHE A 152 85.56 -36.72 -20.34
N GLU A 153 84.83 -37.76 -20.75
CA GLU A 153 85.35 -38.75 -21.69
C GLU A 153 85.69 -38.14 -23.06
N ARG A 154 84.90 -37.18 -23.54
CA ARG A 154 85.16 -36.47 -24.79
C ARG A 154 86.40 -35.58 -24.70
N ASP A 155 86.52 -34.80 -23.63
CA ASP A 155 87.52 -33.73 -23.51
C ASP A 155 88.86 -34.23 -22.93
N ILE A 156 88.83 -35.28 -22.11
CA ILE A 156 90.01 -35.90 -21.48
C ILE A 156 90.20 -37.34 -21.98
N GLY A 157 89.13 -38.17 -21.97
CA GLY A 157 89.23 -39.61 -22.23
C GLY A 157 89.61 -40.01 -23.66
N LYS A 158 89.22 -39.26 -24.70
CA LYS A 158 89.60 -39.55 -26.10
C LYS A 158 91.09 -39.37 -26.36
N GLU A 159 91.73 -38.45 -25.64
CA GLU A 159 93.15 -38.13 -25.80
C GLU A 159 94.05 -39.17 -25.11
N ILE A 160 93.57 -39.77 -24.01
CA ILE A 160 94.18 -40.96 -23.39
C ILE A 160 94.27 -42.12 -24.39
N LYS A 161 93.26 -42.26 -25.25
CA LYS A 161 93.13 -43.39 -26.18
C LYS A 161 93.88 -43.19 -27.51
N GLN A 162 94.13 -41.95 -27.93
CA GLN A 162 94.74 -41.64 -29.23
C GLN A 162 96.25 -41.34 -29.17
N THR A 163 96.78 -40.96 -28.00
CA THR A 163 98.17 -40.51 -27.87
C THR A 163 98.91 -41.40 -26.89
N SER A 164 100.03 -42.02 -27.31
CA SER A 164 100.91 -42.82 -26.44
C SER A 164 101.66 -41.98 -25.38
N THR A 165 101.39 -40.67 -25.32
CA THR A 165 101.96 -39.72 -24.36
C THR A 165 101.04 -39.58 -23.14
N PRO A 166 101.57 -39.63 -21.91
CA PRO A 166 100.77 -39.46 -20.71
C PRO A 166 100.12 -38.08 -20.70
N ILE A 167 98.83 -38.03 -20.36
CA ILE A 167 98.12 -36.76 -20.18
C ILE A 167 98.84 -35.92 -19.12
N THR A 168 99.14 -34.67 -19.46
CA THR A 168 99.72 -33.72 -18.52
C THR A 168 98.71 -33.41 -17.41
N VAL A 169 99.13 -33.55 -16.15
CA VAL A 169 98.34 -33.22 -14.94
C VAL A 169 97.71 -31.83 -15.05
N ASP A 170 98.42 -30.87 -15.64
CA ASP A 170 97.94 -29.50 -15.88
C ASP A 170 96.66 -29.42 -16.72
N LYS A 171 96.44 -30.33 -17.68
CA LYS A 171 95.25 -30.30 -18.53
C LYS A 171 94.01 -30.79 -17.79
N VAL A 172 94.16 -31.84 -16.98
CA VAL A 172 93.11 -32.31 -16.07
C VAL A 172 92.78 -31.24 -15.05
N MET A 173 93.81 -30.55 -14.51
CA MET A 173 93.62 -29.47 -13.56
C MET A 173 92.84 -28.30 -14.17
N ARG A 174 93.24 -27.83 -15.37
CA ARG A 174 92.52 -26.78 -16.11
C ARG A 174 91.06 -27.15 -16.40
N TYR A 175 90.78 -28.41 -16.76
CA TYR A 175 89.42 -28.88 -16.95
C TYR A 175 88.57 -28.74 -15.68
N PHE A 176 89.09 -29.20 -14.53
CA PHE A 176 88.38 -29.09 -13.26
C PHE A 176 88.23 -27.63 -12.81
N GLU A 177 89.22 -26.78 -13.03
CA GLU A 177 89.14 -25.34 -12.76
C GLU A 177 88.01 -24.68 -13.58
N GLU A 178 87.95 -24.94 -14.88
CA GLU A 178 86.90 -24.40 -15.77
C GLU A 178 85.50 -24.92 -15.38
N LYS A 179 85.39 -26.21 -15.03
CA LYS A 179 84.13 -26.79 -14.55
C LYS A 179 83.71 -26.25 -13.19
N ASN A 180 84.64 -26.05 -12.26
CA ASN A 180 84.36 -25.41 -10.97
C ASN A 180 83.88 -23.98 -11.18
N ARG A 181 84.55 -23.19 -12.03
CA ARG A 181 84.13 -21.83 -12.36
C ARG A 181 82.74 -21.79 -13.00
N SER A 182 82.43 -22.71 -13.91
CA SER A 182 81.10 -22.86 -14.50
C SER A 182 80.02 -23.20 -13.46
N ARG A 183 80.33 -24.07 -12.50
CA ARG A 183 79.44 -24.42 -11.40
C ARG A 183 79.20 -23.25 -10.44
N ASP A 184 80.22 -22.44 -10.17
CA ASP A 184 80.09 -21.23 -9.36
C ASP A 184 79.15 -20.21 -10.04
N MET A 185 79.33 -19.98 -11.34
CA MET A 185 78.42 -19.13 -12.14
C MET A 185 76.97 -19.64 -12.12
N LEU A 186 76.77 -20.95 -12.21
CA LEU A 186 75.43 -21.55 -12.11
C LEU A 186 74.84 -21.36 -10.70
N THR A 187 75.65 -21.51 -9.67
CA THR A 187 75.24 -21.30 -8.27
C THR A 187 74.73 -19.87 -8.05
N ASP A 188 75.46 -18.86 -8.54
CA ASP A 188 75.04 -17.46 -8.44
C ASP A 188 73.76 -17.18 -9.22
N LYS A 189 73.62 -17.77 -10.42
CA LYS A 189 72.38 -17.69 -11.21
C LYS A 189 71.18 -18.29 -10.46
N LEU A 190 71.35 -19.47 -9.86
CA LEU A 190 70.29 -20.12 -9.08
C LEU A 190 69.94 -19.35 -7.81
N ARG A 191 70.93 -18.74 -7.14
CA ARG A 191 70.70 -17.86 -5.98
C ARG A 191 69.85 -16.65 -6.36
N LEU A 192 70.17 -15.97 -7.47
CA LEU A 192 69.40 -14.83 -7.96
C LEU A 192 67.97 -15.23 -8.33
N LYS A 193 67.79 -16.36 -9.03
CA LYS A 193 66.47 -16.90 -9.38
C LYS A 193 65.66 -17.25 -8.13
N THR A 194 66.29 -17.84 -7.12
CA THR A 194 65.66 -18.15 -5.82
C THR A 194 65.20 -16.89 -5.11
N ALA A 195 66.01 -15.83 -5.09
CA ALA A 195 65.63 -14.55 -4.50
C ALA A 195 64.44 -13.92 -5.24
N ALA A 196 64.44 -13.92 -6.58
CA ALA A 196 63.34 -13.40 -7.40
C ALA A 196 62.02 -14.17 -7.15
N LEU A 197 62.07 -15.51 -7.13
CA LEU A 197 60.90 -16.34 -6.84
C LEU A 197 60.36 -16.14 -5.42
N LYS A 198 61.23 -15.92 -4.42
CA LYS A 198 60.80 -15.58 -3.05
C LYS A 198 60.04 -14.26 -3.01
N VAL A 199 60.48 -13.24 -3.75
CA VAL A 199 59.77 -11.95 -3.85
C VAL A 199 58.42 -12.13 -4.56
N GLN A 200 58.38 -12.87 -5.68
CA GLN A 200 57.14 -13.15 -6.40
C GLN A 200 56.14 -13.92 -5.53
N LYS A 201 56.58 -14.94 -4.79
CA LYS A 201 55.75 -15.67 -3.82
C LYS A 201 55.16 -14.72 -2.79
N LYS A 202 55.97 -13.84 -2.18
CA LYS A 202 55.47 -12.84 -1.21
C LYS A 202 54.42 -11.91 -1.82
N LYS A 203 54.64 -11.42 -3.05
CA LYS A 203 53.67 -10.58 -3.77
C LYS A 203 52.35 -11.31 -3.99
N LEU A 204 52.39 -12.55 -4.47
CA LEU A 204 51.20 -13.37 -4.71
C LEU A 204 50.45 -13.69 -3.40
N MET A 205 51.17 -14.01 -2.33
CA MET A 205 50.54 -14.21 -1.01
C MET A 205 49.85 -12.93 -0.51
N LEU A 206 50.47 -11.76 -0.69
CA LEU A 206 49.84 -10.49 -0.33
C LEU A 206 48.60 -10.20 -1.17
N GLN A 207 48.63 -10.50 -2.47
CA GLN A 207 47.46 -10.34 -3.35
C GLN A 207 46.33 -11.30 -2.95
N MET A 208 46.64 -12.53 -2.55
CA MET A 208 45.64 -13.46 -2.03
C MET A 208 45.02 -12.93 -0.73
N LYS A 209 45.84 -12.46 0.21
CA LYS A 209 45.36 -11.85 1.45
C LYS A 209 44.48 -10.63 1.21
N GLN A 210 44.85 -9.75 0.28
CA GLN A 210 44.02 -8.60 -0.11
C GLN A 210 42.70 -9.02 -0.77
N LYS A 211 42.70 -10.10 -1.56
CA LYS A 211 41.47 -10.64 -2.15
C LYS A 211 40.58 -11.31 -1.11
N GLU A 212 41.17 -11.99 -0.12
CA GLU A 212 40.47 -12.53 1.04
C GLU A 212 39.86 -11.40 1.86
N GLU A 213 40.62 -10.36 2.20
CA GLU A 213 40.13 -9.17 2.91
C GLU A 213 39.08 -8.38 2.09
N MET A 214 39.18 -8.32 0.76
CA MET A 214 38.11 -7.77 -0.10
C MET A 214 36.86 -8.67 -0.11
N GLY A 215 37.03 -9.98 0.03
CA GLY A 215 35.95 -10.95 0.21
C GLY A 215 35.31 -10.87 1.60
N GLU A 216 36.06 -10.43 2.62
CA GLU A 216 35.57 -10.17 3.98
C GLU A 216 34.70 -8.90 4.06
N VAL A 217 34.68 -8.02 3.06
CA VAL A 217 33.78 -6.84 3.06
C VAL A 217 32.33 -7.23 2.74
N LEU A 218 32.09 -8.43 2.22
CA LEU A 218 30.75 -8.90 1.88
C LEU A 218 30.52 -10.26 2.55
N HIS A 219 30.11 -10.21 3.81
CA HIS A 219 29.80 -11.42 4.55
C HIS A 219 28.49 -12.03 4.04
N GLU A 220 28.38 -13.36 4.13
CA GLU A 220 27.10 -14.06 3.92
C GLU A 220 25.98 -13.46 4.79
N VAL A 221 26.34 -12.93 5.97
CA VAL A 221 25.44 -12.21 6.86
C VAL A 221 24.90 -10.93 6.22
N ASP A 222 25.71 -10.16 5.49
CA ASP A 222 25.27 -8.94 4.80
C ASP A 222 24.31 -9.30 3.66
N PHE A 223 24.58 -10.39 2.94
CA PHE A 223 23.65 -10.91 1.93
C PHE A 223 22.33 -11.37 2.52
N GLN A 224 22.38 -12.06 3.66
CA GLN A 224 21.18 -12.47 4.39
C GLN A 224 20.40 -11.27 4.92
N GLN A 225 21.09 -10.26 5.45
CA GLN A 225 20.49 -8.99 5.86
C GLN A 225 19.82 -8.31 4.68
N LEU A 226 20.49 -8.20 3.53
CA LEU A 226 19.90 -7.59 2.33
C LEU A 226 18.65 -8.35 1.85
N LYS A 227 18.65 -9.69 1.93
CA LYS A 227 17.47 -10.51 1.62
C LYS A 227 16.32 -10.23 2.60
N ILE A 228 16.62 -10.13 3.89
CA ILE A 228 15.61 -9.80 4.92
C ILE A 228 15.04 -8.40 4.67
N GLU A 229 15.89 -7.40 4.45
CA GLU A 229 15.46 -6.03 4.18
C GLU A 229 14.60 -5.96 2.92
N ASN A 230 15.00 -6.63 1.84
CA ASN A 230 14.23 -6.70 0.61
C ASN A 230 12.85 -7.35 0.83
N SER A 231 12.81 -8.47 1.56
CA SER A 231 11.54 -9.11 1.95
C SER A 231 10.64 -8.18 2.74
N GLN A 232 11.20 -7.43 3.71
CA GLN A 232 10.45 -6.45 4.51
C GLN A 232 9.97 -5.24 3.68
N PHE A 233 10.73 -4.84 2.65
CA PHE A 233 10.30 -3.79 1.73
C PHE A 233 9.16 -4.27 0.83
N LEU A 234 9.23 -5.50 0.33
CA LEU A 234 8.15 -6.10 -0.47
C LEU A 234 6.85 -6.23 0.34
N GLU A 235 6.93 -6.72 1.57
CA GLU A 235 5.76 -6.83 2.46
C GLU A 235 5.13 -5.45 2.72
N ARG A 236 5.94 -4.43 3.03
CA ARG A 236 5.44 -3.05 3.19
C ARG A 236 4.84 -2.48 1.90
N ILE A 237 5.40 -2.81 0.74
CA ILE A 237 4.82 -2.39 -0.56
C ILE A 237 3.46 -3.05 -0.75
N ASP A 238 3.34 -4.34 -0.44
CA ASP A 238 2.08 -5.08 -0.57
C ASP A 238 1.01 -4.56 0.41
N GLU A 239 1.36 -4.29 1.67
CA GLU A 239 0.46 -3.63 2.62
C GLU A 239 -0.06 -2.29 2.09
N ARG A 240 0.84 -1.43 1.59
CA ARG A 240 0.46 -0.11 1.03
C ARG A 240 -0.37 -0.23 -0.24
N ASN A 241 -0.12 -1.26 -1.05
CA ASN A 241 -0.93 -1.55 -2.23
C ASN A 241 -2.35 -2.00 -1.84
N GLN A 242 -2.48 -2.82 -0.78
CA GLN A 242 -3.78 -3.21 -0.24
C GLN A 242 -4.56 -2.01 0.32
N ASP A 243 -3.90 -1.15 1.10
CA ASP A 243 -4.49 0.09 1.61
C ASP A 243 -4.96 1.00 0.45
N LEU A 244 -4.12 1.16 -0.58
CA LEU A 244 -4.46 1.95 -1.76
C LEU A 244 -5.67 1.37 -2.50
N LEU A 245 -5.77 0.05 -2.60
CA LEU A 245 -6.92 -0.62 -3.21
C LEU A 245 -8.20 -0.38 -2.41
N GLN A 246 -8.15 -0.52 -1.08
CA GLN A 246 -9.29 -0.24 -0.20
C GLN A 246 -9.73 1.22 -0.31
N LEU A 247 -8.78 2.16 -0.35
CA LEU A 247 -9.07 3.57 -0.48
C LEU A 247 -9.70 3.88 -1.84
N LYS A 248 -9.22 3.26 -2.93
CA LYS A 248 -9.83 3.39 -4.27
C LYS A 248 -11.27 2.87 -4.30
N LEU A 249 -11.53 1.70 -3.71
CA LEU A 249 -12.88 1.15 -3.62
C LEU A 249 -13.80 2.08 -2.82
N THR A 250 -13.33 2.58 -1.68
CA THR A 250 -14.08 3.52 -0.85
C THR A 250 -14.35 4.83 -1.59
N ALA A 251 -13.36 5.40 -2.28
CA ALA A 251 -13.52 6.59 -3.11
C ALA A 251 -14.51 6.39 -4.27
N GLY A 252 -14.50 5.20 -4.89
CA GLY A 252 -15.50 4.83 -5.90
C GLY A 252 -16.91 4.77 -5.33
N ASN A 253 -17.09 4.13 -4.18
CA ASN A 253 -18.39 4.03 -3.50
C ASN A 253 -18.90 5.41 -3.06
N THR A 254 -18.05 6.26 -2.48
CA THR A 254 -18.45 7.61 -2.08
C THR A 254 -18.80 8.48 -3.29
N LEU A 255 -18.09 8.34 -4.41
CA LEU A 255 -18.44 9.00 -5.66
C LEU A 255 -19.80 8.54 -6.19
N GLN A 256 -20.10 7.24 -6.14
CA GLN A 256 -21.40 6.72 -6.56
C GLN A 256 -22.54 7.27 -5.70
N VAL A 257 -22.36 7.32 -4.37
CA VAL A 257 -23.32 7.93 -3.44
C VAL A 257 -23.49 9.41 -3.73
N LEU A 258 -22.40 10.14 -3.98
CA LEU A 258 -22.44 11.56 -4.33
C LEU A 258 -23.22 11.79 -5.63
N CYS A 259 -22.97 11.00 -6.67
CA CYS A 259 -23.69 11.07 -7.94
C CYS A 259 -25.20 10.84 -7.73
N PHE A 260 -25.57 9.83 -6.94
CA PHE A 260 -26.97 9.55 -6.61
C PHE A 260 -27.64 10.75 -5.92
N TYR A 261 -26.99 11.36 -4.91
CA TYR A 261 -27.56 12.52 -4.24
C TYR A 261 -27.59 13.77 -5.10
N LYS A 262 -26.63 13.95 -6.01
CA LYS A 262 -26.64 15.03 -7.00
C LYS A 262 -27.83 14.93 -7.94
N GLU A 263 -28.12 13.72 -8.46
CA GLU A 263 -29.28 13.47 -9.31
C GLU A 263 -30.59 13.68 -8.54
N LYS A 264 -30.69 13.17 -7.31
CA LYS A 264 -31.85 13.38 -6.44
C LYS A 264 -32.09 14.87 -6.18
N LEU A 265 -31.04 15.64 -5.89
CA LEU A 265 -31.14 17.08 -5.69
C LEU A 265 -31.61 17.79 -6.96
N GLN A 266 -31.07 17.43 -8.12
CA GLN A 266 -31.47 18.00 -9.40
C GLN A 266 -32.96 17.73 -9.69
N ASN A 267 -33.44 16.52 -9.42
CA ASN A 267 -34.86 16.17 -9.57
C ASN A 267 -35.76 17.00 -8.63
N MET A 268 -35.38 17.13 -7.36
CA MET A 268 -36.13 17.97 -6.41
C MET A 268 -36.12 19.45 -6.80
N MET A 269 -35.01 19.95 -7.35
CA MET A 269 -34.90 21.33 -7.84
C MET A 269 -35.79 21.57 -9.06
N MET A 270 -35.84 20.61 -10.00
CA MET A 270 -36.76 20.68 -11.14
C MET A 270 -38.23 20.70 -10.68
N GLU A 271 -38.58 19.86 -9.71
CA GLU A 271 -39.94 19.83 -9.15
C GLU A 271 -40.28 21.12 -8.40
N SER A 272 -39.34 21.66 -7.60
CA SER A 272 -39.50 22.96 -6.96
C SER A 272 -39.75 24.06 -7.99
N ASN A 273 -38.98 24.10 -9.08
CA ASN A 273 -39.16 25.08 -10.15
C ASN A 273 -40.51 24.91 -10.86
N ARG A 274 -40.97 23.66 -11.04
CA ARG A 274 -42.31 23.36 -11.59
C ARG A 274 -43.40 23.90 -10.68
N LEU A 275 -43.30 23.64 -9.37
CA LEU A 275 -44.26 24.12 -8.37
C LEU A 275 -44.29 25.65 -8.28
N VAL A 276 -43.13 26.32 -8.34
CA VAL A 276 -43.06 27.79 -8.36
C VAL A 276 -43.83 28.36 -9.56
N LYS A 277 -43.66 27.77 -10.75
CA LYS A 277 -44.43 28.17 -11.95
C LYS A 277 -45.92 27.88 -11.80
N GLU A 278 -46.28 26.75 -11.18
CA GLU A 278 -47.69 26.42 -10.94
C GLU A 278 -48.34 27.39 -9.95
N ILE A 279 -47.62 27.77 -8.88
CA ILE A 279 -48.06 28.78 -7.92
C ILE A 279 -48.24 30.13 -8.61
N SER A 280 -47.29 30.57 -9.44
CA SER A 280 -47.42 31.86 -10.15
C SER A 280 -48.63 31.88 -11.08
N LEU A 281 -48.86 30.80 -11.84
CA LEU A 281 -50.03 30.67 -12.71
C LEU A 281 -51.35 30.68 -11.92
N ARG A 282 -51.39 30.00 -10.77
CA ARG A 282 -52.57 30.01 -9.88
C ARG A 282 -52.79 31.40 -9.27
N GLN A 283 -51.73 32.12 -8.89
CA GLN A 283 -51.83 33.49 -8.40
C GLN A 283 -52.39 34.45 -9.47
N GLU A 284 -51.93 34.35 -10.71
CA GLU A 284 -52.48 35.13 -11.84
C GLU A 284 -53.97 34.81 -12.08
N MET A 285 -54.35 33.54 -11.99
CA MET A 285 -55.76 33.13 -12.12
C MET A 285 -56.62 33.67 -10.98
N LEU A 286 -56.13 33.58 -9.74
CA LEU A 286 -56.80 34.16 -8.58
C LEU A 286 -57.00 35.67 -8.75
N GLN A 287 -55.98 36.40 -9.20
CA GLN A 287 -56.08 37.84 -9.44
C GLN A 287 -57.16 38.18 -10.48
N LYS A 288 -57.30 37.37 -11.54
CA LYS A 288 -58.38 37.55 -12.53
C LYS A 288 -59.75 37.28 -11.93
N ILE A 289 -59.91 36.20 -11.17
CA ILE A 289 -61.18 35.86 -10.51
C ILE A 289 -61.56 36.93 -9.48
N GLU A 290 -60.61 37.43 -8.71
CA GLU A 290 -60.82 38.53 -7.76
C GLU A 290 -61.33 39.79 -8.49
N GLY A 291 -60.67 40.18 -9.59
CA GLY A 291 -61.13 41.30 -10.42
C GLY A 291 -62.52 41.09 -11.05
N GLU A 292 -62.81 39.88 -11.56
CA GLU A 292 -64.15 39.53 -12.06
C GLU A 292 -65.20 39.56 -10.95
N THR A 293 -64.85 39.10 -9.74
CA THR A 293 -65.75 39.10 -8.57
C THR A 293 -66.07 40.52 -8.13
N GLU A 294 -65.09 41.43 -8.12
CA GLU A 294 -65.31 42.85 -7.84
C GLU A 294 -66.27 43.48 -8.85
N LEU A 295 -66.08 43.23 -10.16
CA LEU A 295 -66.97 43.71 -11.21
C LEU A 295 -68.41 43.17 -11.04
N VAL A 296 -68.55 41.87 -10.78
CA VAL A 296 -69.86 41.24 -10.56
C VAL A 296 -70.54 41.81 -9.32
N GLU A 297 -69.83 42.06 -8.22
CA GLU A 297 -70.39 42.70 -7.03
C GLU A 297 -70.81 44.16 -7.29
N GLU A 298 -70.05 44.92 -8.08
CA GLU A 298 -70.47 46.26 -8.50
C GLU A 298 -71.76 46.23 -9.35
N GLU A 299 -71.82 45.34 -10.34
CA GLU A 299 -73.00 45.17 -11.19
C GLU A 299 -74.21 44.71 -10.37
N ARG A 300 -74.01 43.77 -9.45
CA ARG A 300 -75.02 43.31 -8.50
C ARG A 300 -75.52 44.47 -7.64
N ALA A 301 -74.63 45.29 -7.08
CA ALA A 301 -75.02 46.44 -6.26
C ALA A 301 -75.82 47.48 -7.07
N LYS A 302 -75.43 47.76 -8.33
CA LYS A 302 -76.18 48.63 -9.26
C LYS A 302 -77.57 48.05 -9.52
N ALA A 303 -77.67 46.78 -9.86
CA ALA A 303 -78.93 46.09 -10.10
C ALA A 303 -79.83 46.05 -8.86
N GLU A 304 -79.28 45.77 -7.67
CA GLU A 304 -80.00 45.81 -6.40
C GLU A 304 -80.53 47.23 -6.09
N SER A 305 -79.74 48.27 -6.33
CA SER A 305 -80.17 49.65 -6.14
C SER A 305 -81.33 50.04 -7.07
N LEU A 306 -81.29 49.58 -8.33
CA LEU A 306 -82.36 49.78 -9.30
C LEU A 306 -83.61 49.00 -8.90
N ASN A 307 -83.46 47.73 -8.52
CA ASN A 307 -84.55 46.89 -8.08
C ASN A 307 -85.26 47.49 -6.84
N LYS A 308 -84.49 48.00 -5.86
CA LYS A 308 -85.05 48.73 -4.70
C LYS A 308 -85.86 49.96 -5.13
N LYS A 309 -85.38 50.73 -6.11
CA LYS A 309 -86.12 51.89 -6.67
C LYS A 309 -87.42 51.45 -7.34
N LEU A 310 -87.38 50.39 -8.16
CA LEU A 310 -88.56 49.85 -8.84
C LEU A 310 -89.58 49.27 -7.86
N GLN A 311 -89.13 48.54 -6.83
CA GLN A 311 -90.01 48.06 -5.75
C GLN A 311 -90.67 49.22 -5.00
N LYS A 312 -89.92 50.30 -4.73
CA LYS A 312 -90.48 51.52 -4.14
C LYS A 312 -91.51 52.18 -5.08
N GLN A 313 -91.20 52.30 -6.37
CA GLN A 313 -92.17 52.80 -7.35
C GLN A 313 -93.43 51.94 -7.41
N LEU A 314 -93.29 50.61 -7.33
CA LEU A 314 -94.43 49.69 -7.29
C LEU A 314 -95.24 49.80 -6.00
N SER A 315 -94.58 50.01 -4.85
CA SER A 315 -95.28 50.23 -3.57
C SER A 315 -95.98 51.59 -3.51
N ASP A 316 -95.37 52.61 -4.11
CA ASP A 316 -95.90 53.97 -4.20
C ASP A 316 -96.98 54.07 -5.29
N TYR A 317 -97.00 53.15 -6.25
CA TYR A 317 -98.02 53.06 -7.28
C TYR A 317 -99.39 52.78 -6.63
N ARG A 318 -100.29 53.73 -6.82
CA ARG A 318 -101.71 53.60 -6.52
C ARG A 318 -102.45 53.84 -7.83
N VAL A 319 -103.31 52.90 -8.21
CA VAL A 319 -104.25 53.11 -9.30
C VAL A 319 -105.21 54.21 -8.85
N PRO A 320 -105.28 55.36 -9.55
CA PRO A 320 -106.22 56.43 -9.19
C PRO A 320 -107.63 55.87 -9.14
N HIS A 321 -108.42 56.31 -8.16
CA HIS A 321 -109.80 55.85 -8.05
C HIS A 321 -110.53 56.20 -9.36
N VAL A 322 -111.35 55.29 -9.90
CA VAL A 322 -111.96 55.44 -11.26
C VAL A 322 -112.63 56.81 -11.43
N PHE A 323 -113.25 57.30 -10.35
CA PHE A 323 -113.89 58.62 -10.33
C PHE A 323 -112.90 59.80 -10.40
N GLU A 324 -111.73 59.71 -9.75
CA GLU A 324 -110.67 60.73 -9.85
C GLU A 324 -110.09 60.76 -11.27
N TYR A 325 -109.84 59.60 -11.87
CA TYR A 325 -109.38 59.52 -13.26
C TYR A 325 -110.40 60.10 -14.25
N VAL A 326 -111.69 59.82 -14.05
CA VAL A 326 -112.76 60.37 -14.90
C VAL A 326 -112.85 61.89 -14.74
N ASN A 327 -112.77 62.42 -13.53
CA ASN A 327 -112.78 63.87 -13.28
C ASN A 327 -111.56 64.56 -13.90
N GLU A 328 -110.35 64.06 -13.66
CA GLU A 328 -109.13 64.57 -14.30
C GLU A 328 -109.20 64.50 -15.83
N LYS A 329 -109.86 63.47 -16.39
CA LYS A 329 -110.05 63.36 -17.85
C LYS A 329 -111.08 64.35 -18.39
N ILE A 330 -112.13 64.65 -17.63
CA ILE A 330 -113.10 65.70 -17.96
C ILE A 330 -112.41 67.07 -17.90
N ASP A 331 -111.67 67.35 -16.83
CA ASP A 331 -110.92 68.61 -16.65
C ASP A 331 -109.88 68.79 -17.76
N HIS A 332 -109.15 67.74 -18.12
CA HIS A 332 -108.26 67.75 -19.28
C HIS A 332 -109.03 68.06 -20.58
N GLY A 333 -110.20 67.44 -20.79
CA GLY A 333 -111.03 67.71 -21.96
C GLY A 333 -111.56 69.15 -22.01
N ASP A 334 -111.90 69.73 -20.87
CA ASP A 334 -112.35 71.12 -20.77
C ASP A 334 -111.20 72.12 -20.94
N LEU A 335 -110.01 71.80 -20.44
CA LEU A 335 -108.78 72.54 -20.74
C LEU A 335 -108.45 72.50 -22.24
N GLU A 336 -108.57 71.34 -22.91
CA GLU A 336 -108.40 71.24 -24.37
C GLU A 336 -109.43 72.07 -25.14
N LYS A 337 -110.70 72.07 -24.73
CA LYS A 337 -111.73 72.94 -25.33
C LYS A 337 -111.39 74.41 -25.10
N ASN A 338 -110.93 74.78 -23.90
CA ASN A 338 -110.51 76.15 -23.59
C ASN A 338 -109.31 76.57 -24.45
N ILE A 339 -108.31 75.70 -24.62
CA ILE A 339 -107.19 75.92 -25.55
C ILE A 339 -107.73 76.20 -26.95
N LYS A 340 -108.63 75.36 -27.48
CA LYS A 340 -109.26 75.58 -28.80
C LYS A 340 -110.06 76.88 -28.90
N ILE A 341 -110.77 77.26 -27.83
CA ILE A 341 -111.49 78.55 -27.78
C ILE A 341 -110.50 79.72 -27.82
N TRP A 342 -109.41 79.63 -27.06
CA TRP A 342 -108.36 80.65 -27.06
C TRP A 342 -107.63 80.72 -28.41
N GLU A 343 -107.29 79.58 -29.01
CA GLU A 343 -106.78 79.50 -30.38
C GLU A 343 -107.72 80.19 -31.37
N ARG A 344 -109.03 79.93 -31.29
CA ARG A 344 -110.04 80.56 -32.16
C ARG A 344 -110.21 82.07 -31.88
N LYS A 345 -110.09 82.51 -30.62
CA LYS A 345 -110.08 83.95 -30.26
C LYS A 345 -108.84 84.65 -30.83
N VAL A 346 -107.67 84.01 -30.74
CA VAL A 346 -106.43 84.49 -31.36
C VAL A 346 -106.60 84.60 -32.88
N GLU A 347 -107.18 83.58 -33.51
CA GLU A 347 -107.44 83.57 -34.95
C GLU A 347 -108.40 84.68 -35.39
N LEU A 348 -109.50 84.92 -34.64
CA LEU A 348 -110.41 86.05 -34.86
C LEU A 348 -109.71 87.41 -34.67
N ALA A 349 -108.86 87.53 -33.64
CA ALA A 349 -108.07 88.75 -33.42
C ALA A 349 -107.09 88.98 -34.57
N GLU A 350 -106.38 87.96 -35.05
CA GLU A 350 -105.50 88.04 -36.22
C GLU A 350 -106.27 88.40 -37.51
N MET A 351 -107.45 87.80 -37.72
CA MET A 351 -108.34 88.13 -38.85
C MET A 351 -108.85 89.57 -38.77
N SER A 352 -109.20 90.06 -37.58
CA SER A 352 -109.60 91.46 -37.38
C SER A 352 -108.44 92.41 -37.70
N ILE A 353 -107.22 92.11 -37.24
CA ILE A 353 -106.01 92.89 -37.55
C ILE A 353 -105.71 92.86 -39.07
N LYS A 354 -105.87 91.72 -39.74
CA LYS A 354 -105.76 91.63 -41.20
C LYS A 354 -106.80 92.48 -41.91
N THR A 355 -108.03 92.52 -41.39
CA THR A 355 -109.12 93.34 -41.94
C THR A 355 -108.84 94.83 -41.74
N TYR A 356 -108.43 95.24 -40.53
CA TYR A 356 -107.99 96.62 -40.25
C TYR A 356 -106.79 97.03 -41.11
N ARG A 357 -105.83 96.14 -41.36
CA ARG A 357 -104.71 96.40 -42.30
C ARG A 357 -105.18 96.55 -43.74
N LYS A 358 -106.15 95.76 -44.21
CA LYS A 358 -106.74 95.90 -45.56
C LYS A 358 -107.52 97.22 -45.70
N ALA A 359 -108.34 97.58 -44.71
CA ALA A 359 -109.06 98.85 -44.67
C ALA A 359 -108.09 100.06 -44.62
N TRP A 360 -107.02 99.96 -43.82
CA TRP A 360 -105.95 100.97 -43.76
C TRP A 360 -105.21 101.12 -45.11
N ASN A 361 -104.89 100.01 -45.78
CA ASN A 361 -104.23 100.06 -47.09
C ASN A 361 -105.17 100.60 -48.19
N GLN A 362 -106.49 100.33 -48.12
CA GLN A 362 -107.47 100.95 -49.01
C GLN A 362 -107.60 102.47 -48.78
N MET A 363 -107.61 102.94 -47.53
CA MET A 363 -107.54 104.38 -47.22
C MET A 363 -106.25 105.03 -47.70
N LYS A 364 -105.13 104.30 -47.69
CA LYS A 364 -103.83 104.79 -48.18
C LYS A 364 -103.82 104.97 -49.70
N THR A 365 -104.51 104.12 -50.46
CA THR A 365 -104.64 104.23 -51.92
C THR A 365 -105.67 105.27 -52.39
N SER A 366 -106.69 105.58 -51.58
CA SER A 366 -107.69 106.62 -51.88
C SER A 366 -107.27 108.04 -51.46
N ASN A 367 -106.19 108.20 -50.69
CA ASN A 367 -105.68 109.50 -50.22
C ASN A 367 -104.50 110.06 -51.06
N THR A 368 -104.32 109.57 -52.29
CA THR A 368 -103.29 110.06 -53.25
C THR A 368 -103.88 110.96 -54.36
N GLN A 369 -105.11 111.48 -54.18
CA GLN A 369 -105.65 112.54 -55.02
C GLN A 369 -106.24 113.68 -54.15
N MET A 370 -105.41 114.73 -53.98
CA MET A 370 -105.78 116.14 -53.76
C MET A 370 -106.07 116.64 -52.32
N PRO A 371 -105.70 117.91 -51.97
CA PRO A 371 -104.49 118.15 -51.18
C PRO A 371 -104.59 119.20 -50.04
N VAL A 372 -103.54 119.22 -49.20
CA VAL A 372 -102.85 120.37 -48.57
C VAL A 372 -103.51 121.17 -47.42
N PHE A 373 -102.90 120.97 -46.23
CA PHE A 373 -102.57 121.91 -45.13
C PHE A 373 -103.72 122.47 -44.27
N ILE A 374 -103.59 122.60 -42.94
CA ILE A 374 -102.68 123.52 -42.22
C ILE A 374 -102.36 123.04 -40.77
N LYS A 375 -101.16 123.43 -40.32
CA LYS A 375 -100.49 123.34 -39.00
C LYS A 375 -101.23 123.99 -37.81
N PHE A 376 -100.97 123.49 -36.59
CA PHE A 376 -100.64 124.22 -35.32
C PHE A 376 -100.33 123.12 -34.26
N HIS A 377 -99.12 122.92 -33.68
CA HIS A 377 -98.23 123.67 -32.77
C HIS A 377 -98.69 123.89 -31.32
N ALA A 378 -97.74 123.61 -30.41
CA ALA A 378 -97.67 123.74 -28.94
C ALA A 378 -98.24 122.56 -28.12
N GLY A 379 -97.55 121.99 -27.13
CA GLY A 379 -96.24 122.29 -26.57
C GLY A 379 -95.89 121.36 -25.38
N LYS A 380 -94.59 121.08 -25.27
CA LYS A 380 -93.75 120.74 -24.10
C LYS A 380 -94.31 120.97 -22.68
N SER A 381 -94.20 119.96 -21.81
CA SER A 381 -93.28 119.85 -20.63
C SER A 381 -93.48 118.47 -19.98
N GLY A 382 -92.48 117.62 -19.71
CA GLY A 382 -91.47 117.76 -18.62
C GLY A 382 -92.13 117.38 -17.28
N ASN A 383 -91.79 116.31 -16.56
CA ASN A 383 -90.55 115.51 -16.46
C ASN A 383 -90.80 114.00 -16.57
#